data_AF-A0A932JR36-F1
#
_entry.id   AF-A0A932JR36-F1
#
_cell.length_a   1.000
_cell.length_b   1.000
_cell.length_c   1.000
_cell.angle_alpha   90.00
_cell.angle_beta   90.00
_cell.angle_gamma   90.00
#
_symmetry.space_group_name_H-M   'P 1'
#
loop_
_entity.id
_entity.type
_entity.pdbx_description
1 polymer ?
#
loop_
_entity_poly.entity_id
_entity_poly.type
_entity_poly.pdbx_seq_one_letter_code
_entity_poly.pdbx_strand_id
1 'polypeptide(L)'
;MLNRPATRIEDNTDQSINKRIREQAQERVARLATAPDEDVRRRMLELEYEWDVERAVEANMSLAVVATLLLGRFLDRRFYALTGVVGGFLLNHAARGWCPPLPALRRRGFRTAREIDEEHRALETALRSRSAAKDAAKQEEKKKRAAPDMAEREYIPYTD
;
A
#
# COMPACT_ATOMS: atom_id res chain seq x y z
N MET A 1 -19.10 15.54 14.06
CA MET A 1 -18.31 14.85 13.02
C MET A 1 -17.51 13.76 13.72
N LEU A 2 -17.96 12.51 13.65
CA LEU A 2 -17.20 11.38 14.19
C LEU A 2 -16.02 11.12 13.26
N ASN A 3 -14.81 11.24 13.80
CA ASN A 3 -13.56 10.97 13.11
C ASN A 3 -13.63 9.55 12.52
N ARG A 4 -13.54 9.39 11.19
CA ARG A 4 -13.51 8.04 10.61
C ARG A 4 -12.23 7.37 11.10
N PRO A 5 -12.27 6.15 11.65
CA PRO A 5 -11.09 5.52 12.22
C PRO A 5 -9.94 5.41 11.22
N ALA A 6 -10.23 5.38 9.91
CA ALA A 6 -9.25 5.24 8.85
C ALA A 6 -8.52 6.53 8.40
N THR A 7 -8.90 7.73 8.88
CA THR A 7 -8.26 9.01 8.44
C THR A 7 -7.65 9.82 9.58
N ARG A 8 -7.80 9.37 10.83
CA ARG A 8 -7.38 10.12 12.02
C ARG A 8 -5.91 10.53 12.02
N ILE A 9 -5.04 9.72 11.42
CA ILE A 9 -3.59 10.00 11.36
C ILE A 9 -3.31 11.06 10.31
N GLU A 10 -3.94 10.93 9.14
CA GLU A 10 -3.86 11.88 8.06
C GLU A 10 -4.39 13.24 8.51
N ASP A 11 -5.53 13.27 9.22
CA ASP A 11 -6.15 14.48 9.76
C ASP A 11 -5.27 15.19 10.80
N ASN A 12 -4.40 14.44 11.50
CA ASN A 12 -3.42 14.96 12.46
C ASN A 12 -2.00 15.11 11.90
N THR A 13 -1.80 14.88 10.59
CA THR A 13 -0.52 15.05 9.90
C THR A 13 -0.56 16.35 9.12
N ASP A 14 0.56 17.08 9.11
CA ASP A 14 0.71 18.28 8.31
C ASP A 14 0.37 18.02 6.83
N GLN A 15 -0.43 18.90 6.21
CA GLN A 15 -0.93 18.71 4.85
C GLN A 15 0.20 18.57 3.82
N SER A 16 1.34 19.24 4.02
CA SER A 16 2.49 19.12 3.11
C SER A 16 3.10 17.72 3.13
N ILE A 17 3.07 17.05 4.28
CA ILE A 17 3.55 15.67 4.42
C ILE A 17 2.58 14.70 3.74
N ASN A 18 1.27 14.85 4.01
CA ASN A 18 0.25 14.02 3.37
C ASN A 18 0.29 14.17 1.83
N LYS A 19 0.44 15.40 1.34
CA LYS A 19 0.55 15.70 -0.09
C LYS A 19 1.79 15.03 -0.69
N ARG A 20 2.95 15.19 -0.05
CA ARG A 20 4.20 14.55 -0.50
C ARG A 20 4.08 13.03 -0.59
N ILE A 21 3.53 12.37 0.43
CA ILE A 21 3.34 10.91 0.45
C ILE A 21 2.44 10.47 -0.71
N ARG A 22 1.34 11.20 -0.92
CA ARG A 22 0.39 10.93 -2.02
C ARG A 22 1.04 11.10 -3.39
N GLU A 23 1.75 12.20 -3.62
CA GLU A 23 2.43 12.50 -4.89
C GLU A 23 3.46 11.41 -5.21
N GLN A 24 4.28 11.02 -4.23
CA GLN A 24 5.26 9.95 -4.41
C GLN A 24 4.61 8.59 -4.75
N ALA A 25 3.47 8.27 -4.14
CA ALA A 25 2.73 7.05 -4.47
C ALA A 25 2.16 7.11 -5.90
N GLN A 26 1.58 8.24 -6.28
CA GLN A 26 1.06 8.45 -7.63
C GLN A 26 2.15 8.38 -8.71
N GLU A 27 3.30 9.00 -8.48
CA GLU A 27 4.46 8.92 -9.37
C GLU A 27 4.98 7.48 -9.52
N ARG A 28 5.04 6.72 -8.42
CA ARG A 28 5.40 5.29 -8.45
C ARG A 28 4.42 4.49 -9.29
N VAL A 29 3.12 4.66 -9.06
CA VAL A 29 2.07 3.96 -9.81
C VAL A 29 2.14 4.31 -11.30
N ALA A 30 2.26 5.60 -11.64
CA ALA A 30 2.35 6.05 -13.04
C ALA A 30 3.57 5.44 -13.76
N ARG A 31 4.73 5.43 -13.09
CA ARG A 31 5.95 4.82 -13.64
C ARG A 31 5.82 3.30 -13.81
N LEU A 32 5.21 2.61 -12.85
CA LEU A 32 5.05 1.15 -12.87
C LEU A 32 3.92 0.69 -13.80
N ALA A 33 2.94 1.55 -14.09
CA ALA A 33 1.86 1.26 -15.03
C ALA A 33 2.38 0.97 -16.46
N THR A 34 3.55 1.52 -16.83
CA THR A 34 4.22 1.26 -18.11
C THR A 34 5.41 0.30 -18.00
N ALA A 35 5.75 -0.15 -16.80
CA ALA A 35 6.86 -1.06 -16.55
C ALA A 35 6.48 -2.54 -16.81
N PRO A 36 7.46 -3.45 -16.94
CA PRO A 36 7.22 -4.89 -17.01
C PRO A 36 6.33 -5.42 -15.87
N ASP A 37 5.56 -6.47 -16.14
CA ASP A 37 4.63 -7.06 -15.15
C ASP A 37 5.38 -7.56 -13.89
N GLU A 38 6.61 -8.04 -14.04
CA GLU A 38 7.49 -8.49 -12.95
C GLU A 38 7.84 -7.37 -11.97
N ASP A 39 8.10 -6.16 -12.46
CA ASP A 39 8.43 -5.01 -11.61
C ASP A 39 7.21 -4.56 -10.80
N VAL A 40 6.02 -4.62 -11.40
CA VAL A 40 4.77 -4.33 -10.70
C VAL A 40 4.52 -5.37 -9.61
N ARG A 41 4.66 -6.65 -9.93
CA ARG A 41 4.51 -7.75 -8.95
C ARG A 41 5.52 -7.63 -7.80
N ARG A 42 6.78 -7.29 -8.11
CA ARG A 42 7.81 -7.06 -7.09
C ARG A 42 7.42 -5.92 -6.16
N ARG A 43 6.96 -4.80 -6.70
CA ARG A 43 6.51 -3.68 -5.87
C ARG A 43 5.30 -4.06 -5.00
N MET A 44 4.35 -4.81 -5.54
CA MET A 44 3.22 -5.30 -4.76
C MET A 44 3.67 -6.15 -3.56
N LEU A 45 4.63 -7.06 -3.77
CA LEU A 45 5.23 -7.83 -2.67
C LEU A 45 5.93 -6.92 -1.64
N GLU A 46 6.68 -5.91 -2.09
CA GLU A 46 7.28 -4.93 -1.17
C GLU A 46 6.24 -4.21 -0.31
N LEU A 47 5.07 -3.88 -0.88
CA LEU A 47 3.96 -3.25 -0.16
C LEU A 47 3.37 -4.16 0.92
N GLU A 48 3.30 -5.48 0.68
CA GLU A 48 2.81 -6.45 1.67
C GLU A 48 3.72 -6.55 2.91
N TYR A 49 5.03 -6.33 2.75
CA TYR A 49 6.00 -6.33 3.85
C TYR A 49 6.26 -4.95 4.45
N GLU A 50 5.75 -3.89 3.83
CA GLU A 50 5.94 -2.53 4.31
C GLU A 50 5.29 -2.35 5.69
N TRP A 51 6.01 -1.67 6.58
CA TRP A 51 5.49 -1.32 7.89
C TRP A 51 4.65 -0.06 7.78
N ASP A 52 3.35 -0.19 8.05
CA ASP A 52 2.52 0.99 8.26
C ASP A 52 2.88 1.70 9.57
N VAL A 53 2.54 2.98 9.63
CA VAL A 53 2.87 3.86 10.74
C VAL A 53 2.21 3.44 12.06
N GLU A 54 1.02 2.84 12.02
CA GLU A 54 0.32 2.38 13.22
C GLU A 54 1.05 1.18 13.80
N ARG A 55 1.36 0.19 12.98
CA ARG A 55 2.14 -0.99 13.38
C ARG A 55 3.51 -0.59 13.94
N ALA A 56 4.17 0.40 13.35
CA ALA A 56 5.43 0.92 13.85
C ALA A 56 5.28 1.59 15.22
N VAL A 57 4.25 2.40 15.43
CA VAL A 57 3.98 3.06 16.72
C VAL A 57 3.66 2.01 17.79
N GLU A 58 2.75 1.08 17.50
CA GLU A 58 2.30 0.04 18.44
C GLU A 58 3.45 -0.88 18.85
N ALA A 59 4.29 -1.33 17.91
CA ALA A 59 5.43 -2.18 18.23
C ALA A 59 6.44 -1.48 19.13
N ASN A 60 6.78 -0.22 18.84
CA ASN A 60 7.74 0.55 19.64
C ASN A 60 7.19 0.89 21.03
N MET A 61 5.90 1.23 21.13
CA MET A 61 5.28 1.51 22.42
C MET A 61 5.12 0.23 23.25
N SER A 62 4.78 -0.91 22.64
CA SER A 62 4.71 -2.20 23.32
C SER A 62 6.09 -2.62 23.85
N LEU A 63 7.13 -2.44 23.05
CA LEU A 63 8.51 -2.66 23.48
C LEU A 63 8.89 -1.76 24.66
N ALA A 64 8.53 -0.47 24.61
CA ALA A 64 8.78 0.47 25.69
C ALA A 64 8.07 0.05 26.99
N VAL A 65 6.80 -0.38 26.91
CA VAL A 65 6.04 -0.90 28.07
C VAL A 65 6.73 -2.10 28.68
N VAL A 66 7.12 -3.09 27.87
CA VAL A 66 7.83 -4.29 28.36
C VAL A 66 9.16 -3.90 29.00
N ALA A 67 9.93 -3.02 28.35
CA ALA A 67 11.21 -2.55 28.86
C ALA A 67 11.05 -1.82 30.21
N THR A 68 10.12 -0.88 30.33
CA THR A 68 9.91 -0.13 31.58
C THR A 68 9.37 -1.02 32.69
N LEU A 69 8.56 -2.04 32.38
CA LEU A 69 8.13 -3.04 33.36
C LEU A 69 9.31 -3.86 33.89
N LEU A 70 10.19 -4.34 33.02
CA LEU A 70 11.39 -5.10 33.42
C LEU A 70 12.34 -4.22 34.24
N LEU A 71 12.58 -2.98 33.81
CA LEU A 71 13.39 -2.01 34.57
C LEU A 71 12.75 -1.71 35.94
N GLY A 72 11.42 -1.62 36.00
CA GLY A 72 10.67 -1.48 37.26
C GLY A 72 10.88 -2.63 38.22
N ARG A 73 10.98 -3.85 37.67
CA ARG A 73 11.15 -5.07 38.45
C ARG A 73 12.60 -5.28 38.91
N PHE A 74 13.59 -4.95 38.07
CA PHE A 74 14.99 -5.31 38.30
C PHE A 74 15.87 -4.15 38.78
N LEU A 75 15.52 -2.90 38.47
CA LEU A 75 16.34 -1.73 38.80
C LEU A 75 15.67 -0.84 39.86
N ASP A 76 14.54 -0.20 39.55
CA ASP A 76 13.88 0.77 40.45
C ASP A 76 12.37 0.86 40.19
N ARG A 77 11.55 0.88 41.24
CA ARG A 77 10.08 1.01 41.14
C ARG A 77 9.61 2.27 40.42
N ARG A 78 10.44 3.32 40.32
CA ARG A 78 10.16 4.55 39.57
C ARG A 78 9.90 4.29 38.07
N PHE A 79 10.46 3.22 37.49
CA PHE A 79 10.20 2.86 36.09
C PHE A 79 8.74 2.43 35.85
N TYR A 80 7.99 2.02 36.88
CA TYR A 80 6.54 1.79 36.73
C TYR A 80 5.77 3.08 36.41
N ALA A 81 6.25 4.23 36.87
CA ALA A 81 5.66 5.52 36.46
C ALA A 81 5.83 5.74 34.96
N LEU A 82 6.99 5.37 34.38
CA LEU A 82 7.22 5.42 32.94
C LEU A 82 6.29 4.47 32.18
N THR A 83 6.06 3.25 32.70
CA THR A 83 5.03 2.35 32.15
C THR A 83 3.66 3.03 32.09
N GLY A 84 3.25 3.70 33.17
CA GLY A 84 1.99 4.46 33.21
C GLY A 84 1.94 5.59 32.17
N VAL A 85 3.03 6.33 32.00
CA VAL A 85 3.13 7.41 30.99
C VAL A 85 3.01 6.85 29.57
N VAL A 86 3.76 5.79 29.23
CA VAL A 86 3.70 5.16 27.90
C VAL A 86 2.31 4.59 27.64
N GLY A 87 1.70 3.92 28.63
CA GLY A 87 0.32 3.42 28.55
C GLY A 87 -0.70 4.54 28.33
N GLY A 88 -0.53 5.69 28.98
CA GLY A 88 -1.36 6.87 28.76
C GLY A 88 -1.27 7.41 27.33
N PHE A 89 -0.06 7.44 26.75
CA PHE A 89 0.14 7.82 25.34
C PHE A 89 -0.49 6.82 24.36
N LEU A 90 -0.39 5.52 24.61
CA LEU A 90 -1.09 4.47 23.86
C LEU A 90 -2.60 4.71 23.87
N LEU A 91 -3.17 4.96 25.05
CA LEU A 91 -4.61 5.22 25.18
C LEU A 91 -5.04 6.48 24.41
N ASN A 92 -4.27 7.57 24.54
CA ASN A 92 -4.53 8.79 23.76
C ASN A 92 -4.41 8.54 22.25
N HIS A 93 -3.41 7.76 21.82
CA HIS A 93 -3.22 7.40 20.42
C HIS A 93 -4.40 6.61 19.88
N ALA A 94 -4.86 5.58 20.60
CA ALA A 94 -6.02 4.80 20.21
C ALA A 94 -7.29 5.64 20.13
N ALA A 95 -7.47 6.61 21.03
CA ALA A 95 -8.67 7.45 21.08
C ALA A 95 -8.67 8.59 20.05
N ARG A 96 -7.52 9.24 19.81
CA ARG A 96 -7.42 10.48 19.01
C ARG A 96 -6.60 10.35 17.73
N GLY A 97 -5.91 9.23 17.53
CA GLY A 97 -5.02 9.03 16.39
C GLY A 97 -3.72 9.83 16.46
N TRP A 98 -3.37 10.40 17.61
CA TRP A 98 -2.19 11.24 17.76
C TRP A 98 -1.26 10.72 18.87
N CYS A 99 0.05 10.73 18.61
CA CYS A 99 1.07 10.61 19.64
C CYS A 99 2.32 11.41 19.26
N PRO A 100 3.16 11.82 20.23
CA PRO A 100 4.35 12.65 19.95
C PRO A 100 5.30 12.12 18.86
N PRO A 101 5.58 10.80 18.74
CA PRO A 101 6.46 10.31 17.68
C PRO A 101 5.80 10.26 16.29
N LEU A 102 4.47 10.30 16.19
CA LEU A 102 3.75 10.10 14.93
C LEU A 102 4.13 11.13 13.84
N PRO A 103 4.17 12.46 14.10
CA PRO A 103 4.61 13.43 13.10
C PRO A 103 6.05 13.18 12.62
N ALA A 104 6.93 12.70 13.49
CA ALA A 104 8.32 12.43 13.14
C ALA A 104 8.45 11.18 12.25
N LEU A 105 7.63 10.15 12.47
CA LEU A 105 7.57 8.96 11.62
C LEU A 105 6.96 9.29 10.25
N ARG A 106 5.86 10.05 10.22
CA ARG A 106 5.24 10.53 8.98
C ARG A 106 6.22 11.35 8.14
N ARG A 107 7.01 12.24 8.77
CA ARG A 107 8.07 13.00 8.07
C ARG A 107 9.15 12.09 7.46
N ARG A 108 9.49 10.99 8.12
CA ARG A 108 10.43 9.97 7.62
C ARG A 108 9.85 9.05 6.53
N GLY A 109 8.58 9.24 6.17
CA GLY A 109 7.93 8.52 5.07
C GLY A 109 7.13 7.29 5.50
N PHE A 110 6.90 7.07 6.80
CA PHE A 110 5.96 6.02 7.23
C PHE A 110 4.54 6.34 6.74
N ARG A 111 3.95 5.38 6.05
CA ARG A 111 2.63 5.51 5.42
C ARG A 111 1.55 4.87 6.27
N THR A 112 0.31 5.29 6.12
CA THR A 112 -0.82 4.58 6.74
C THR A 112 -1.09 3.29 5.98
N ALA A 113 -1.71 2.30 6.63
CA ALA A 113 -2.10 1.05 5.96
C ALA A 113 -2.99 1.32 4.73
N ARG A 114 -3.86 2.33 4.82
CA ARG A 114 -4.71 2.79 3.72
C ARG A 114 -3.89 3.32 2.54
N GLU A 115 -2.88 4.15 2.78
CA GLU A 115 -2.02 4.69 1.71
C GLU A 115 -1.21 3.59 1.00
N ILE A 116 -0.79 2.56 1.74
CA ILE A 116 -0.08 1.38 1.19
C ILE A 116 -1.04 0.55 0.33
N ASP A 117 -2.23 0.27 0.86
CA ASP A 117 -3.30 -0.50 0.20
C ASP A 117 -3.85 0.21 -1.05
N GLU A 118 -3.94 1.55 -1.03
CA GLU A 118 -4.29 2.36 -2.20
C GLU A 118 -3.26 2.21 -3.34
N GLU A 119 -1.96 2.23 -3.02
CA GLU A 119 -0.90 1.97 -4.02
C GLU A 119 -1.03 0.53 -4.56
N HIS A 120 -1.24 -0.45 -3.67
CA HIS A 120 -1.36 -1.86 -4.05
C HIS A 120 -2.54 -2.09 -5.01
N ARG A 121 -3.73 -1.58 -4.69
CA ARG A 121 -4.92 -1.70 -5.54
C ARG A 121 -4.76 -1.00 -6.89
N ALA A 122 -4.07 0.13 -6.92
CA ALA A 122 -3.80 0.83 -8.17
C ALA A 122 -2.90 0.00 -9.10
N LEU A 123 -1.85 -0.62 -8.55
CA LEU A 123 -0.96 -1.53 -9.30
C LEU A 123 -1.67 -2.80 -9.75
N GLU A 124 -2.51 -3.39 -8.90
CA GLU A 124 -3.33 -4.56 -9.24
C GLU A 124 -4.26 -4.25 -10.42
N THR A 125 -4.90 -3.08 -10.40
CA THR A 125 -5.75 -2.60 -11.49
C THR A 125 -4.96 -2.41 -12.79
N ALA A 126 -3.74 -1.87 -12.71
CA ALA A 126 -2.87 -1.71 -13.87
C ALA A 126 -2.47 -3.08 -14.48
N LEU A 127 -2.21 -4.10 -13.67
CA LEU A 127 -1.92 -5.44 -14.18
C LEU A 127 -3.13 -6.06 -14.88
N ARG A 128 -4.32 -5.96 -14.27
CA ARG A 128 -5.57 -6.50 -14.83
C ARG A 128 -5.93 -5.84 -16.17
N SER A 129 -5.73 -4.53 -16.30
CA SER A 129 -6.00 -3.84 -17.56
C SER A 129 -5.04 -4.29 -18.68
N ARG A 130 -3.75 -4.50 -18.35
CA ARG A 130 -2.77 -5.04 -19.31
C ARG A 130 -3.08 -6.47 -19.73
N SER A 131 -3.48 -7.36 -18.81
CA SER A 131 -3.85 -8.73 -19.18
C SER A 131 -5.07 -8.74 -20.12
N ALA A 132 -6.10 -7.95 -19.81
CA ALA A 132 -7.27 -7.83 -20.67
C ALA A 132 -6.92 -7.30 -22.07
N ALA A 133 -6.02 -6.32 -22.17
CA ALA A 133 -5.53 -5.81 -23.46
C ALA A 133 -4.75 -6.86 -24.27
N LYS A 134 -3.88 -7.63 -23.61
CA LYS A 134 -3.13 -8.75 -24.24
C LYS A 134 -4.08 -9.83 -24.76
N ASP A 135 -5.10 -10.18 -23.98
CA ASP A 135 -6.10 -11.19 -24.36
C ASP A 135 -6.94 -10.74 -25.56
N ALA A 136 -7.38 -9.47 -25.58
CA ALA A 136 -8.10 -8.90 -26.71
C ALA A 136 -7.26 -8.90 -28.00
N ALA A 137 -5.99 -8.49 -27.92
CA ALA A 137 -5.07 -8.50 -29.06
C ALA A 137 -4.85 -9.91 -29.62
N LYS A 138 -4.69 -10.92 -28.74
CA LYS A 138 -4.54 -12.33 -29.13
C LYS A 138 -5.79 -12.88 -29.82
N GLN A 139 -6.98 -12.50 -29.36
CA GLN A 139 -8.26 -12.88 -29.99
C GLN A 139 -8.39 -12.26 -31.39
N GLU A 140 -8.02 -10.99 -31.55
CA GLU A 140 -8.05 -10.31 -32.84
C GLU A 140 -7.09 -10.95 -33.85
N GLU A 141 -5.87 -11.30 -33.43
CA GLU A 141 -4.90 -11.99 -34.27
C GLU A 141 -5.39 -13.39 -34.69
N LYS A 142 -5.98 -14.16 -33.76
CA LYS A 142 -6.57 -15.47 -34.06
C LYS A 142 -7.69 -15.35 -35.09
N LYS A 143 -8.54 -14.32 -34.97
CA LYS A 143 -9.62 -14.05 -35.95
C LYS A 143 -9.05 -13.71 -37.33
N LYS A 144 -8.00 -12.88 -37.40
CA LYS A 144 -7.31 -12.54 -38.66
C LYS A 144 -6.65 -13.75 -39.31
N ARG A 145 -6.04 -14.65 -38.53
CA ARG A 145 -5.41 -15.89 -39.02
C ARG A 145 -6.39 -16.99 -39.42
N ALA A 146 -7.64 -16.95 -38.96
CA ALA A 146 -8.69 -17.90 -39.36
C ALA A 146 -9.43 -17.49 -40.64
N ALA A 147 -9.36 -16.21 -41.03
CA ALA A 147 -9.94 -15.68 -42.26
C ALA A 147 -9.24 -16.07 -43.60
N PRO A 148 -7.94 -16.42 -43.70
CA PRO A 148 -7.31 -16.72 -44.98
C PRO A 148 -7.70 -18.08 -45.58
N ASP A 149 -8.13 -19.06 -44.77
CA ASP A 149 -8.47 -20.42 -45.23
C ASP A 149 -9.84 -20.51 -45.94
N MET A 150 -10.67 -19.44 -45.85
CA MET A 150 -11.97 -19.38 -46.52
C MET A 150 -11.88 -18.79 -47.94
N ALA A 151 -10.83 -18.03 -48.25
CA ALA A 151 -10.68 -17.40 -49.57
C ALA A 151 -10.07 -18.35 -50.63
N GLU A 152 -9.30 -19.36 -50.22
CA GLU A 152 -8.75 -20.38 -51.15
C GLU A 152 -9.73 -21.54 -51.43
N ARG A 153 -10.76 -21.75 -50.59
CA ARG A 153 -11.75 -22.82 -50.79
C ARG A 153 -12.89 -22.47 -51.76
N GLU A 154 -12.99 -21.22 -52.21
CA GLU A 154 -14.10 -20.76 -53.06
C GLU A 154 -13.71 -20.50 -54.53
N TYR A 155 -12.59 -21.05 -55.00
CA TYR A 155 -12.25 -21.04 -56.44
C TYR A 155 -12.11 -22.45 -57.01
N ILE A 156 -13.24 -23.07 -57.33
CA ILE A 156 -13.30 -24.19 -58.27
C ILE A 156 -13.87 -23.61 -59.58
N PRO A 157 -13.04 -23.37 -60.61
CA PRO A 157 -13.56 -22.91 -61.88
C PRO A 157 -14.32 -24.06 -62.55
N TYR A 158 -15.61 -23.85 -62.82
CA TYR A 158 -16.37 -24.68 -63.74
C TYR A 158 -15.81 -24.48 -65.14
N THR A 159 -15.29 -25.54 -65.75
CA THR A 159 -14.96 -25.59 -67.18
C THR A 159 -16.02 -26.44 -67.88
N ASP A 160 -16.63 -25.87 -68.93
CA ASP A 160 -17.57 -26.53 -69.86
C ASP A 160 -16.91 -27.65 -70.68
#